data_AF-A0A932S8F5-F1
#
_entry.id   AF-A0A932S8F5-F1
#
_cell.length_a   1.000
_cell.length_b   1.000
_cell.length_c   1.000
_cell.angle_alpha   90.00
_cell.angle_beta   90.00
_cell.angle_gamma   90.00
#
_symmetry.space_group_name_H-M   'P 1'
#
loop_
_entity.id
_entity.type
_entity.pdbx_description
1 polymer ?
#
loop_
_entity_poly.entity_id
_entity_poly.type
_entity_poly.pdbx_seq_one_letter_code
_entity_poly.pdbx_strand_id
1 'polypeptide(L)'
;MFTRARDIPITRRPDYASDWRKHYESRMVSPAEAVVHVKSGDHVAICRGREPQALGLALAARRGELRNVRLTVPQPGRDFGWYDDPSWGESFRVEIGFVSNLARQPANDGFVLYRANSDLSESNPAY
;
A
#
# COMPACT_ATOMS: atom_id res chain seq x y z
N MET A 1 8.22 16.63 18.22
CA MET A 1 6.99 16.12 18.86
C MET A 1 6.30 15.22 17.85
N PHE A 2 6.42 13.89 18.00
CA PHE A 2 5.93 12.92 17.01
C PHE A 2 4.41 12.78 17.11
N THR A 3 3.70 13.17 16.07
CA THR A 3 2.23 13.13 16.02
C THR A 3 1.75 11.72 15.68
N ARG A 4 1.08 11.13 16.67
CA ARG A 4 0.19 9.96 16.67
C ARG A 4 -0.42 9.59 15.32
N ALA A 5 -0.04 8.44 14.78
CA ALA A 5 -0.99 7.57 14.10
C ALA A 5 -1.36 6.45 15.07
N ARG A 6 -2.50 6.64 15.76
CA ARG A 6 -3.11 5.74 16.76
C ARG A 6 -2.47 5.81 18.15
N ASP A 7 -3.31 5.87 19.17
CA ASP A 7 -2.99 5.90 20.61
C ASP A 7 -2.42 4.56 21.11
N ILE A 8 -1.53 3.94 20.34
CA ILE A 8 -0.91 2.67 20.64
C ILE A 8 0.42 2.99 21.34
N PRO A 9 0.59 2.61 22.62
CA PRO A 9 1.87 2.80 23.29
C PRO A 9 2.97 2.06 22.52
N ILE A 10 4.06 2.77 22.19
CA ILE A 10 5.29 2.19 21.61
C ILE A 10 5.88 1.10 22.56
N THR A 11 5.44 1.09 23.81
CA THR A 11 5.85 0.18 24.88
C THR A 11 5.10 -1.15 24.91
N ARG A 12 4.14 -1.43 24.00
CA ARG A 12 3.53 -2.77 23.93
C ARG A 12 4.62 -3.76 23.54
N ARG A 13 5.10 -4.56 24.50
CA ARG A 13 5.89 -5.76 24.19
C ARG A 13 5.07 -6.56 23.18
N PRO A 14 5.61 -6.82 21.99
CA PRO A 14 4.85 -7.50 20.98
C PRO A 14 4.40 -8.86 21.51
N ASP A 15 3.18 -9.25 21.15
CA ASP A 15 2.57 -10.53 21.55
C ASP A 15 3.35 -11.77 21.05
N TYR A 16 4.41 -11.58 20.27
CA TYR A 16 5.38 -12.61 19.87
C TYR A 16 6.58 -12.76 20.81
N ALA A 17 6.77 -11.90 21.82
CA ALA A 17 8.00 -11.85 22.62
C ALA A 17 8.27 -13.12 23.46
N SER A 18 7.26 -13.95 23.70
CA SER A 18 7.38 -15.21 24.44
C SER A 18 7.25 -16.48 23.60
N ASP A 19 6.56 -16.45 22.45
CA ASP A 19 6.41 -17.60 21.53
C ASP A 19 6.19 -17.14 20.08
N TRP A 20 7.28 -16.77 19.41
CA TRP A 20 7.23 -16.26 18.04
C TRP A 20 6.77 -17.30 17.02
N ARG A 21 6.98 -18.61 17.27
CA ARG A 21 6.59 -19.68 16.34
C ARG A 21 5.08 -19.80 16.28
N LYS A 22 4.44 -19.92 17.44
CA LYS A 22 2.97 -19.93 17.55
C LYS A 22 2.35 -18.64 16.99
N HIS A 23 2.99 -17.49 17.24
CA HIS A 23 2.56 -16.21 16.67
C HIS A 23 2.63 -16.19 15.14
N TYR A 24 3.69 -16.75 14.55
CA TYR A 24 3.87 -16.85 13.10
C TYR A 24 2.86 -17.83 12.49
N GLU A 25 2.74 -19.04 13.04
CA GLU A 25 1.82 -20.07 12.57
C GLU A 25 0.37 -19.60 12.58
N SER A 26 -0.07 -18.90 13.63
CA SER A 26 -1.42 -18.34 13.71
C SER A 26 -1.75 -17.24 12.68
N ARG A 27 -0.74 -16.72 11.96
CA ARG A 27 -0.88 -15.66 10.94
C ARG A 27 -0.49 -16.11 9.54
N MET A 28 -0.13 -17.39 9.38
CA MET A 28 0.05 -17.98 8.06
C MET A 28 -1.32 -18.20 7.42
N VAL A 29 -1.67 -17.32 6.49
CA VAL A 29 -2.93 -17.35 5.75
C VAL A 29 -2.66 -17.17 4.25
N SER A 30 -3.66 -17.44 3.42
CA SER A 30 -3.57 -17.18 1.99
C SER A 30 -3.52 -15.67 1.69
N PRO A 31 -3.03 -15.26 0.51
CA PRO A 31 -3.04 -13.86 0.10
C PRO A 31 -4.44 -13.24 0.10
N ALA A 32 -5.46 -13.99 -0.31
CA ALA A 32 -6.86 -13.55 -0.33
C ALA A 32 -7.38 -13.25 1.08
N GLU A 33 -7.12 -14.15 2.04
CA GLU A 33 -7.49 -13.95 3.45
C GLU A 33 -6.74 -12.76 4.06
N ALA A 34 -5.45 -12.60 3.75
CA ALA A 34 -4.66 -11.48 4.26
C ALA A 34 -5.22 -10.11 3.84
N VAL A 35 -5.64 -9.98 2.57
CA VAL A 35 -6.14 -8.69 2.05
C VAL A 35 -7.57 -8.37 2.46
N VAL A 36 -8.32 -9.28 3.10
CA VAL A 36 -9.69 -9.02 3.62
C VAL A 36 -9.71 -7.84 4.58
N HIS A 37 -8.60 -7.59 5.29
CA HIS A 37 -8.49 -6.48 6.22
C HIS A 37 -8.49 -5.09 5.56
N VAL A 38 -8.24 -4.99 4.24
CA VAL A 38 -8.34 -3.74 3.49
C VAL A 38 -9.80 -3.39 3.25
N LYS A 39 -10.16 -2.14 3.57
CA LYS A 39 -11.51 -1.59 3.49
C LYS A 39 -11.55 -0.39 2.55
N SER A 40 -12.74 -0.08 2.05
CA SER A 40 -12.98 1.14 1.27
C SER A 40 -12.54 2.39 2.04
N GLY A 41 -11.81 3.27 1.37
CA GLY A 41 -11.22 4.48 1.97
C GLY A 41 -9.86 4.29 2.65
N ASP A 42 -9.36 3.06 2.79
CA ASP A 42 -8.03 2.82 3.37
C ASP A 42 -6.91 3.37 2.48
N HIS A 43 -5.79 3.67 3.12
CA HIS A 43 -4.53 3.99 2.45
C HIS A 43 -3.57 2.81 2.59
N VAL A 44 -3.23 2.20 1.46
CA VAL A 44 -2.31 1.06 1.39
C VAL A 44 -1.00 1.53 0.75
N ALA A 45 0.09 1.42 1.50
CA ALA A 45 1.43 1.70 1.01
C ALA A 45 2.13 0.39 0.59
N ILE A 46 2.62 0.35 -0.64
CA ILE A 46 3.33 -0.79 -1.20
C ILE A 46 4.84 -0.59 -1.04
N CYS A 47 5.54 -1.66 -0.64
CA CYS A 47 6.99 -1.61 -0.41
C CYS A 47 7.76 -1.26 -1.69
N ARG A 48 8.67 -0.28 -1.61
CA ARG A 48 9.54 0.13 -2.72
C ARG A 48 10.44 -1.03 -3.17
N GLY A 49 10.41 -1.36 -4.46
CA GLY A 49 11.32 -2.35 -5.08
C GLY A 49 11.10 -3.81 -4.67
N ARG A 50 10.15 -4.09 -3.78
CA ARG A 50 9.81 -5.43 -3.28
C ARG A 50 8.29 -5.58 -3.13
N GLU A 51 7.53 -5.15 -4.14
CA GLU A 51 6.08 -5.27 -4.07
C GLU A 51 5.68 -6.76 -3.90
N PRO A 52 4.83 -7.08 -2.91
CA PRO A 52 4.41 -8.46 -2.68
C PRO A 52 3.42 -8.89 -3.76
N GLN A 53 3.92 -9.56 -4.81
CA GLN A 53 3.13 -9.90 -5.99
C GLN A 53 1.81 -10.63 -5.66
N ALA A 54 1.85 -11.63 -4.79
CA ALA A 54 0.67 -12.40 -4.42
C ALA A 54 -0.39 -11.55 -3.70
N LEU A 55 0.03 -10.63 -2.81
CA LEU A 55 -0.89 -9.73 -2.10
C LEU A 55 -1.44 -8.64 -3.03
N GLY A 56 -0.63 -8.11 -3.94
CA GLY A 56 -1.09 -7.11 -4.91
C GLY A 56 -2.14 -7.66 -5.87
N LEU A 57 -1.94 -8.88 -6.38
CA LEU A 57 -2.94 -9.56 -7.23
C LEU A 57 -4.21 -9.90 -6.46
N ALA A 58 -4.09 -10.38 -5.21
CA ALA A 58 -5.24 -10.65 -4.36
C ALA A 58 -6.05 -9.38 -4.06
N LEU A 59 -5.37 -8.25 -3.84
CA LEU A 59 -6.02 -6.95 -3.65
C LEU A 59 -6.71 -6.47 -4.94
N ALA A 60 -6.03 -6.57 -6.09
CA ALA A 60 -6.60 -6.21 -7.39
C ALA A 60 -7.87 -7.02 -7.72
N ALA A 61 -7.91 -8.31 -7.35
CA ALA A 61 -9.10 -9.15 -7.52
C ALA A 61 -10.33 -8.62 -6.76
N ARG A 62 -10.13 -7.85 -5.67
CA ARG A 62 -11.20 -7.22 -4.88
C ARG A 62 -11.68 -5.87 -5.44
N ARG A 63 -11.26 -5.49 -6.66
CA ARG A 63 -11.69 -4.23 -7.33
C ARG A 63 -13.21 -4.02 -7.25
N GLY A 64 -14.00 -5.04 -7.55
CA GLY A 64 -15.46 -4.94 -7.55
C GLY A 64 -16.06 -4.58 -6.18
N GLU A 65 -15.39 -4.93 -5.09
CA GLU A 65 -15.85 -4.79 -3.70
C GLU A 65 -15.41 -3.47 -3.05
N LEU A 66 -14.23 -2.96 -3.43
CA LEU A 66 -13.57 -1.84 -2.75
C LEU A 66 -13.84 -0.52 -3.47
N ARG A 67 -13.92 0.56 -2.70
CA ARG A 67 -14.07 1.93 -3.23
C ARG A 67 -13.10 2.89 -2.55
N ASN A 68 -12.56 3.83 -3.31
CA ASN A 68 -11.70 4.90 -2.82
C ASN A 68 -10.48 4.45 -2.00
N VAL A 69 -9.93 3.26 -2.27
CA VAL A 69 -8.67 2.82 -1.66
C VAL A 69 -7.54 3.60 -2.30
N ARG A 70 -6.71 4.25 -1.49
CA ARG A 70 -5.52 4.96 -1.97
C ARG A 70 -4.34 4.01 -1.97
N LEU A 71 -3.67 3.88 -3.12
CA LEU A 71 -2.47 3.07 -3.26
C LEU A 71 -1.26 4.00 -3.41
N THR A 72 -0.32 3.94 -2.48
CA THR A 72 0.99 4.56 -2.69
C THR A 72 1.97 3.50 -3.16
N VAL A 73 2.48 3.66 -4.38
CA VAL A 73 3.47 2.80 -4.99
C VAL A 73 4.72 3.62 -5.27
N PRO A 74 5.70 3.66 -4.34
CA PRO A 74 6.85 4.56 -4.44
C PRO A 74 7.68 4.38 -5.71
N GLN A 75 7.76 3.15 -6.23
CA GLN A 75 8.45 2.83 -7.47
C GLN A 75 7.72 1.66 -8.14
N PRO A 76 6.85 1.92 -9.12
CA PRO A 76 6.10 0.86 -9.81
C PRO A 76 7.06 -0.04 -10.60
N GLY A 77 7.27 -1.26 -10.10
CA GLY A 77 8.09 -2.31 -10.71
C GLY A 77 7.30 -3.56 -11.07
N ARG A 78 6.05 -3.68 -10.63
CA ARG A 78 5.13 -4.76 -11.00
C ARG A 78 3.82 -4.21 -11.50
N ASP A 79 3.26 -4.92 -12.47
CA ASP A 79 1.94 -4.67 -12.99
C ASP A 79 0.89 -5.51 -12.24
N PHE A 80 -0.15 -4.82 -11.78
CA PHE A 80 -1.30 -5.38 -11.07
C PHE A 80 -2.63 -5.02 -11.76
N GLY A 81 -2.58 -4.37 -12.92
CA GLY A 81 -3.72 -3.91 -13.71
C GLY A 81 -4.23 -2.50 -13.35
N TRP A 82 -3.91 -1.98 -12.16
CA TRP A 82 -4.36 -0.65 -11.72
C TRP A 82 -3.68 0.53 -12.44
N TYR A 83 -2.74 0.26 -13.36
CA TYR A 83 -2.12 1.27 -14.22
C TYR A 83 -2.78 1.36 -15.60
N ASP A 84 -3.48 0.32 -16.05
CA ASP A 84 -3.87 0.19 -17.46
C ASP A 84 -5.26 0.75 -17.77
N ASP A 85 -6.18 0.66 -16.80
CA ASP A 85 -7.59 0.96 -17.00
C ASP A 85 -8.07 2.05 -16.01
N PRO A 86 -8.31 3.29 -16.50
CA PRO A 86 -8.78 4.40 -15.67
C PRO A 86 -10.09 4.12 -14.92
N SER A 87 -10.92 3.17 -15.37
CA SER A 87 -12.16 2.78 -14.69
C SER A 87 -11.90 2.20 -13.29
N TRP A 88 -10.68 1.76 -13.02
CA TRP A 88 -10.27 1.27 -11.70
C TRP A 88 -10.18 2.41 -10.68
N GLY A 89 -10.17 3.68 -11.11
CA GLY A 89 -10.06 4.86 -10.25
C GLY A 89 -11.14 4.99 -9.17
N GLU A 90 -12.33 4.41 -9.38
CA GLU A 90 -13.38 4.33 -8.36
C GLU A 90 -12.99 3.41 -7.19
N SER A 91 -12.20 2.38 -7.48
CA SER A 91 -11.76 1.36 -6.53
C SER A 91 -10.40 1.72 -5.94
N PHE A 92 -9.44 2.02 -6.81
CA PHE A 92 -8.03 2.25 -6.50
C PHE A 92 -7.55 3.58 -7.08
N ARG A 93 -7.17 4.51 -6.20
CA ARG A 93 -6.52 5.77 -6.58
C ARG A 93 -5.02 5.63 -6.39
N VAL A 94 -4.28 5.59 -7.48
CA VAL A 94 -2.86 5.26 -7.45
C VAL A 94 -2.00 6.53 -7.41
N GLU A 95 -1.12 6.61 -6.42
CA GLU A 95 -0.08 7.62 -6.27
C GLU A 95 1.29 6.97 -6.43
N ILE A 96 2.13 7.52 -7.31
CA ILE A 96 3.48 7.02 -7.57
C ILE A 96 4.55 8.01 -7.12
N GLY A 97 5.65 7.48 -6.60
CA GLY A 97 6.81 8.29 -6.19
C GLY A 97 7.92 8.38 -7.24
N PHE A 98 7.84 7.58 -8.30
CA PHE A 98 8.80 7.52 -9.40
C PHE A 98 8.06 7.14 -10.68
N VAL A 99 8.30 7.87 -11.76
CA VAL A 99 7.66 7.64 -13.06
C VAL A 99 8.41 6.54 -13.82
N SER A 100 8.06 5.28 -13.58
CA SER A 100 8.58 4.14 -14.33
C SER A 100 7.93 4.03 -15.72
N ASN A 101 8.40 3.09 -16.55
CA ASN A 101 7.78 2.80 -17.84
C ASN A 101 6.30 2.38 -17.72
N LEU A 102 5.95 1.60 -16.69
CA LEU A 102 4.58 1.16 -16.43
C LEU A 102 3.63 2.32 -16.15
N ALA A 103 4.09 3.32 -15.39
CA ALA A 103 3.24 4.39 -14.92
C ALA A 103 3.42 5.71 -15.69
N ARG A 104 4.31 5.77 -16.70
CA ARG A 104 4.58 6.99 -17.47
C ARG A 104 3.35 7.48 -18.23
N GLN A 105 2.76 6.63 -19.07
CA GLN A 105 1.59 7.03 -19.85
C GLN A 105 0.38 7.30 -18.95
N PRO A 106 0.04 6.45 -17.97
CA PRO A 106 -1.04 6.72 -17.03
C PRO A 106 -0.88 8.02 -16.22
N ALA A 107 0.36 8.37 -15.87
CA ALA A 107 0.65 9.63 -15.19
C ALA A 107 0.48 10.84 -16.12
N ASN A 108 0.87 10.74 -17.39
CA ASN A 108 0.63 11.78 -18.39
C ASN A 108 -0.87 11.97 -18.65
N ASP A 109 -1.63 10.87 -18.67
CA ASP A 109 -3.09 10.87 -18.86
C ASP A 109 -3.85 11.37 -17.62
N GLY A 110 -3.16 11.51 -16.48
CA GLY A 110 -3.67 12.17 -15.27
C GLY A 110 -4.51 11.30 -14.33
N PHE A 111 -4.69 10.01 -14.60
CA PHE A 111 -5.44 9.11 -13.71
C PHE A 111 -4.55 8.36 -12.71
N VAL A 112 -3.23 8.34 -12.92
CA VAL A 112 -2.22 7.99 -11.91
C VAL A 112 -1.53 9.26 -11.45
N LEU A 113 -1.55 9.53 -10.15
CA LEU A 113 -1.00 10.77 -9.61
C LEU A 113 0.49 10.61 -9.32
N TYR A 114 1.33 11.48 -9.89
CA TYR A 114 2.72 11.59 -9.46
C TYR A 114 2.80 12.47 -8.21
N ARG A 115 3.32 11.89 -7.12
CA ARG A 115 3.58 12.61 -5.87
C ARG A 115 5.09 12.82 -5.78
N ALA A 116 5.52 14.06 -5.97
CA ALA A 116 6.90 14.44 -5.72
C ALA A 116 7.20 14.15 -4.24
N ASN A 117 8.17 13.27 -3.97
CA ASN A 117 8.58 12.86 -2.61
C ASN A 117 9.21 14.00 -1.78
N SER A 118 8.98 15.27 -2.13
CA SER A 118 9.46 16.43 -1.38
C SER A 118 8.78 16.57 0.00
N ASP A 119 7.72 15.81 0.26
CA ASP A 119 7.04 15.69 1.55
C ASP A 119 7.73 14.69 2.51
N LEU A 120 8.75 13.95 2.06
CA LEU A 120 9.60 13.18 2.97
C LEU A 120 10.45 14.07 3.88
N SER A 121 10.72 15.33 3.49
CA SER A 121 11.40 16.30 4.35
C SER A 121 10.51 16.82 5.49
N GLU A 122 9.19 16.84 5.31
CA GLU A 122 8.25 17.21 6.38
C GLU A 122 8.01 16.06 7.38
N SER A 123 8.22 14.81 6.94
CA SER A 123 8.14 13.63 7.82
C SER A 123 9.45 13.27 8.52
N ASN A 124 10.56 13.96 8.22
CA ASN A 124 11.83 13.82 8.91
C ASN A 124 12.15 15.12 9.65
N PRO A 125 11.65 15.33 10.88
CA PRO A 125 12.21 16.38 11.71
C PRO A 125 13.69 16.02 11.91
N ALA A 126 14.56 16.92 11.45
CA ALA A 126 16.00 16.81 11.59
C ALA A 126 16.41 16.27 12.97
N TYR A 127 17.47 15.45 12.96
CA TYR A 127 18.20 14.93 14.12
C TYR A 127 18.31 15.91 15.28
#